data_AF-A0ABD5WM50-F1
#
_entry.id   AF-A0ABD5WM50-F1
#
_cell.length_a   1.000
_cell.length_b   1.000
_cell.length_c   1.000
_cell.angle_alpha   90.00
_cell.angle_beta   90.00
_cell.angle_gamma   90.00
#
_symmetry.space_group_name_H-M   'P 1'
#
loop_
_entity.id
_entity.type
_entity.pdbx_description
1 polymer ?
#
loop_
_entity_poly.entity_id
_entity_poly.type
_entity_poly.pdbx_seq_one_letter_code
_entity_poly.pdbx_strand_id
1 'polypeptide(L)'
;MKRRPFLHLAVGAAAATAGCLGRFDTDARPADATVSPTATTRMAAADESGDDAALSVAGVETFDYVVRLNDLGDDPGGGVTAFSDLTDRQREVVATAIDGTYRTRDPAMWLRKFASGTPFVERDATYYRLEDTFPTYRVTAKSAAESDVSGEVASYDEYERAVTHDGYVTSGLLGIARREGIELSYVWPSLREFFETYDAVRYHGEVVSFSVEVTDSGPPYEMSATEVPVSKAVGGSVWNASAESERTRRLVRRAGRARGAYGFDRAPAGLLAALRSHEYVRLDDTFYTTYVEKRDPVPVSVSAEVRDGRLRLALRNDGDADVRLSSGVPRPFGVVRCRPADAPDSSAHRLLWTDAYADSDHVRTDGRRIASVNDLALVSTLGPGESVAETYAVPADLPPGEYAVESSLGVRSDGGDGESDGESDGSSTVRYRVTFSVA
;
A
#
# COMPACT_ATOMS: atom_id res chain seq x y z
N MET A 1 -21.19 18.75 42.61
CA MET A 1 -22.56 18.30 42.95
C MET A 1 -22.87 17.00 42.22
N LYS A 2 -23.51 16.04 42.91
CA LYS A 2 -24.09 14.75 42.46
C LYS A 2 -23.31 13.92 41.41
N ARG A 3 -22.44 13.02 41.92
CA ARG A 3 -22.03 11.80 41.22
C ARG A 3 -23.13 10.73 41.36
N ARG A 4 -23.41 9.98 40.29
CA ARG A 4 -24.13 8.69 40.35
C ARG A 4 -23.32 7.63 39.57
N PRO A 5 -23.23 6.39 40.07
CA PRO A 5 -22.39 5.35 39.48
C PRO A 5 -23.19 4.46 38.53
N PHE A 6 -22.61 4.04 37.41
CA PHE A 6 -23.05 2.84 36.69
C PHE A 6 -21.86 2.13 36.04
N LEU A 7 -21.57 0.95 36.62
CA LEU A 7 -21.18 -0.33 36.03
C LEU A 7 -20.15 -0.40 34.89
N HIS A 8 -19.05 -1.08 35.21
CA HIS A 8 -18.16 -1.79 34.31
C HIS A 8 -18.88 -2.82 33.44
N LEU A 9 -18.54 -2.87 32.15
CA LEU A 9 -18.49 -4.11 31.37
C LEU A 9 -17.48 -3.99 30.20
N ALA A 10 -16.56 -4.94 30.25
CA ALA A 10 -15.58 -5.49 29.33
C ALA A 10 -15.62 -5.20 27.81
N VAL A 11 -14.39 -5.04 27.28
CA VAL A 11 -13.76 -5.76 26.13
C VAL A 11 -14.25 -5.48 24.70
N GLY A 12 -13.34 -4.88 23.91
CA GLY A 12 -12.83 -5.43 22.64
C GLY A 12 -13.69 -5.31 21.38
N ALA A 13 -13.26 -4.44 20.45
CA ALA A 13 -13.45 -4.57 18.99
C ALA A 13 -12.45 -3.59 18.32
N ALA A 14 -11.40 -4.01 17.61
CA ALA A 14 -11.39 -4.62 16.28
C ALA A 14 -12.18 -3.80 15.25
N ALA A 15 -11.52 -2.82 14.62
CA ALA A 15 -12.05 -2.08 13.48
C ALA A 15 -11.52 -2.73 12.19
N ALA A 16 -12.43 -3.42 11.48
CA ALA A 16 -12.26 -3.85 10.11
C ALA A 16 -12.54 -2.66 9.18
N THR A 17 -11.61 -2.34 8.28
CA THR A 17 -11.84 -1.39 7.18
C THR A 17 -12.24 -2.17 5.92
N ALA A 18 -13.55 -2.13 5.66
CA ALA A 18 -14.16 -2.67 4.45
C ALA A 18 -13.95 -1.73 3.25
N GLY A 19 -13.94 -2.34 2.07
CA GLY A 19 -13.56 -1.77 0.78
C GLY A 19 -14.38 -0.58 0.29
N CYS A 20 -13.70 0.25 -0.50
CA CYS A 20 -14.31 1.19 -1.42
C CYS A 20 -14.33 0.57 -2.83
N LEU A 21 -15.43 -0.10 -3.19
CA LEU A 21 -15.76 -0.34 -4.60
C LEU A 21 -16.67 0.80 -5.06
N GLY A 22 -16.08 1.73 -5.81
CA GLY A 22 -16.79 2.81 -6.49
C GLY A 22 -17.69 2.26 -7.60
N ARG A 23 -18.99 2.38 -7.38
CA ARG A 23 -20.07 2.15 -8.34
C ARG A 23 -20.10 3.32 -9.33
N PHE A 24 -19.91 3.06 -10.62
CA PHE A 24 -20.25 4.03 -11.67
C PHE A 24 -21.42 3.50 -12.49
N ASP A 25 -22.47 4.31 -12.51
CA ASP A 25 -23.70 4.09 -13.25
C ASP A 25 -23.42 3.98 -14.76
N THR A 26 -23.84 2.86 -15.32
CA THR A 26 -24.11 2.67 -16.74
C THR A 26 -25.39 3.39 -17.11
N ASP A 27 -25.29 4.52 -17.80
CA ASP A 27 -26.36 4.98 -18.69
C ASP A 27 -25.77 5.83 -19.82
N ALA A 28 -25.49 5.20 -20.97
CA ALA A 28 -25.41 5.87 -22.25
C ALA A 28 -25.70 4.88 -23.38
N ARG A 29 -26.90 5.03 -23.97
CA ARG A 29 -27.39 4.37 -25.18
C ARG A 29 -26.46 4.70 -26.38
N PRO A 30 -26.34 3.81 -27.40
CA PRO A 30 -25.33 3.95 -28.44
C PRO A 30 -25.73 5.00 -29.48
N ALA A 31 -24.81 5.91 -29.77
CA ALA A 31 -24.87 6.72 -30.98
C ALA A 31 -24.25 5.92 -32.12
N ASP A 32 -25.07 5.69 -33.14
CA ASP A 32 -24.74 5.10 -34.43
C ASP A 32 -23.61 5.91 -35.09
N ALA A 33 -22.43 5.31 -35.20
CA ALA A 33 -21.30 5.87 -35.94
C ALA A 33 -20.72 4.77 -36.84
N THR A 34 -21.18 4.79 -38.08
CA THR A 34 -20.66 4.01 -39.20
C THR A 34 -19.18 4.38 -39.39
N VAL A 35 -18.26 3.47 -39.04
CA VAL A 35 -16.84 3.59 -39.37
C VAL A 35 -16.43 2.39 -40.21
N SER A 36 -15.90 2.71 -41.39
CA SER A 36 -15.37 1.82 -42.43
C SER A 36 -14.36 0.80 -41.90
N PRO A 37 -14.21 -0.37 -42.56
CA PRO A 37 -13.34 -1.44 -42.10
C PRO A 37 -11.87 -1.05 -42.33
N THR A 38 -11.17 -0.65 -41.27
CA THR A 38 -9.72 -0.49 -41.30
C THR A 38 -9.08 -1.88 -41.31
N ALA A 39 -8.21 -2.12 -42.29
CA ALA A 39 -7.56 -3.40 -42.53
C ALA A 39 -6.91 -3.98 -41.26
N THR A 40 -7.35 -5.18 -40.88
CA THR A 40 -6.74 -6.01 -39.83
C THR A 40 -5.29 -6.28 -40.24
N THR A 41 -4.34 -5.63 -39.56
CA THR A 41 -2.91 -5.80 -39.84
C THR A 41 -2.46 -7.08 -39.14
N ARG A 42 -2.75 -8.21 -39.78
CA ARG A 42 -2.27 -9.54 -39.41
C ARG A 42 -0.74 -9.55 -39.39
N MET A 43 -0.13 -10.40 -38.58
CA MET A 43 1.31 -10.64 -38.53
C MET A 43 1.72 -10.96 -39.95
N ALA A 44 2.41 -10.02 -40.60
CA ALA A 44 3.00 -10.28 -41.89
C ALA A 44 3.78 -11.57 -41.75
N ALA A 45 3.42 -12.59 -42.54
CA ALA A 45 4.29 -13.74 -42.77
C ALA A 45 5.68 -13.16 -43.04
N ALA A 46 6.72 -13.72 -42.41
CA ALA A 46 8.08 -13.29 -42.67
C ALA A 46 8.27 -13.24 -44.20
N ASP A 47 8.33 -12.04 -44.76
CA ASP A 47 8.84 -11.88 -46.10
C ASP A 47 10.29 -12.33 -45.98
N GLU A 48 10.62 -13.38 -46.72
CA GLU A 48 11.96 -13.95 -46.87
C GLU A 48 12.91 -12.90 -47.47
N SER A 49 13.22 -11.80 -46.80
CA SER A 49 14.27 -10.88 -47.24
C SER A 49 14.66 -9.86 -46.16
N GLY A 50 15.86 -10.03 -45.59
CA GLY A 50 16.69 -8.92 -45.10
C GLY A 50 16.95 -8.93 -43.60
N ASP A 51 18.12 -9.48 -43.21
CA ASP A 51 18.73 -9.41 -41.88
C ASP A 51 17.76 -9.65 -40.69
N ASP A 52 17.38 -10.92 -40.51
CA ASP A 52 16.83 -11.38 -39.24
C ASP A 52 17.89 -11.11 -38.15
N ALA A 53 17.65 -10.11 -37.30
CA ALA A 53 18.39 -9.96 -36.07
C ALA A 53 18.34 -11.32 -35.34
N ALA A 54 19.50 -11.93 -35.09
CA ALA A 54 19.55 -13.31 -34.62
C ALA A 54 18.98 -13.38 -33.18
N LEU A 55 17.69 -13.70 -33.10
CA LEU A 55 16.97 -13.81 -31.84
C LEU A 55 17.37 -15.12 -31.14
N SER A 56 17.68 -15.05 -29.85
CA SER A 56 17.93 -16.24 -29.03
C SER A 56 17.36 -16.08 -27.62
N VAL A 57 16.84 -17.16 -27.04
CA VAL A 57 16.41 -17.16 -25.63
C VAL A 57 17.62 -17.50 -24.76
N ALA A 58 17.94 -16.61 -23.82
CA ALA A 58 19.06 -16.77 -22.89
C ALA A 58 18.63 -17.49 -21.60
N GLY A 59 17.38 -17.32 -21.17
CA GLY A 59 16.88 -17.99 -19.97
C GLY A 59 15.39 -17.79 -19.71
N VAL A 60 14.82 -18.71 -18.93
CA VAL A 60 13.46 -18.63 -18.40
C VAL A 60 13.51 -18.92 -16.91
N GLU A 61 12.97 -18.00 -16.13
CA GLU A 61 12.89 -18.09 -14.67
C GLU A 61 11.43 -18.08 -14.24
N THR A 62 11.06 -19.03 -13.39
CA THR A 62 9.80 -19.05 -12.65
C THR A 62 10.14 -19.08 -11.17
N PHE A 63 9.43 -18.29 -10.37
CA PHE A 63 9.81 -18.13 -8.97
C PHE A 63 8.93 -18.97 -8.04
N ASP A 64 9.54 -19.73 -7.13
CA ASP A 64 8.82 -20.49 -6.10
C ASP A 64 8.07 -19.59 -5.11
N TYR A 65 8.67 -18.44 -4.79
CA TYR A 65 8.17 -17.49 -3.80
C TYR A 65 8.10 -16.09 -4.38
N VAL A 66 7.12 -15.31 -3.93
CA VAL A 66 6.95 -13.91 -4.34
C VAL A 66 6.60 -13.09 -3.10
N VAL A 67 7.34 -12.01 -2.88
CA VAL A 67 7.14 -11.07 -1.76
C VAL A 67 7.01 -9.65 -2.27
N ARG A 68 6.34 -8.78 -1.52
CA ARG A 68 6.27 -7.34 -1.78
C ARG A 68 6.68 -6.58 -0.52
N LEU A 69 7.88 -6.03 -0.57
CA LEU A 69 8.47 -5.26 0.52
C LEU A 69 8.54 -3.78 0.09
N ASN A 70 7.41 -3.09 0.05
CA ASN A 70 7.40 -1.67 -0.31
C ASN A 70 8.22 -0.88 0.72
N ASP A 71 9.12 -0.03 0.25
CA ASP A 71 9.89 0.90 1.08
C ASP A 71 8.94 1.95 1.71
N LEU A 72 8.96 2.03 3.04
CA LEU A 72 8.16 2.94 3.86
C LEU A 72 9.02 4.05 4.50
N GLY A 73 10.31 4.14 4.16
CA GLY A 73 11.24 5.08 4.79
C GLY A 73 11.61 4.69 6.22
N ASP A 74 11.83 5.69 7.07
CA ASP A 74 12.27 5.58 8.46
C ASP A 74 11.12 5.66 9.48
N ASP A 75 9.94 6.10 9.06
CA ASP A 75 8.74 6.21 9.91
C ASP A 75 7.47 5.74 9.16
N PRO A 76 7.18 4.42 9.15
CA PRO A 76 6.02 3.89 8.45
C PRO A 76 4.68 4.38 9.04
N GLY A 77 4.67 4.83 10.29
CA GLY A 77 3.46 5.29 11.00
C GLY A 77 3.25 6.80 10.99
N GLY A 78 4.25 7.58 10.57
CA GLY A 78 4.22 9.05 10.61
C GLY A 78 4.20 9.64 12.03
N GLY A 79 4.56 8.85 13.05
CA GLY A 79 4.48 9.20 14.46
C GLY A 79 5.83 9.35 15.18
N VAL A 80 6.95 9.13 14.48
CA VAL A 80 8.29 9.15 15.05
C VAL A 80 9.08 10.33 14.49
N THR A 81 9.58 11.19 15.38
CA THR A 81 10.45 12.30 14.99
C THR A 81 11.91 11.96 15.29
N ALA A 82 12.80 12.08 14.31
CA ALA A 82 14.23 11.93 14.56
C ALA A 82 14.74 13.07 15.46
N PHE A 83 15.60 12.76 16.43
CA PHE A 83 16.15 13.76 17.36
C PHE A 83 16.97 14.86 16.64
N SER A 84 17.55 14.53 15.48
CA SER A 84 18.23 15.48 14.59
C SER A 84 17.30 16.57 14.04
N ASP A 85 16.02 16.25 13.85
CA ASP A 85 15.05 17.10 13.17
C ASP A 85 14.39 18.09 14.14
N LEU A 86 14.58 17.88 15.44
CA LEU A 86 14.15 18.77 16.49
C LEU A 86 14.91 20.11 16.44
N THR A 87 14.26 21.20 16.83
CA THR A 87 14.95 22.48 17.09
C THR A 87 15.86 22.38 18.31
N ASP A 88 16.83 23.28 18.47
CA ASP A 88 17.74 23.29 19.65
C ASP A 88 16.97 23.27 20.98
N ARG A 89 15.88 24.04 21.05
CA ARG A 89 15.05 24.13 22.25
C ARG A 89 14.27 22.83 22.51
N GLN A 90 13.78 22.16 21.47
CA GLN A 90 13.11 20.87 21.62
C GLN A 90 14.11 19.78 22.02
N ARG A 91 15.30 19.78 21.42
CA ARG A 91 16.40 18.87 21.81
C ARG A 91 16.77 19.02 23.27
N GLU A 92 16.85 20.25 23.79
CA GLU A 92 17.14 20.49 25.21
C GLU A 92 16.08 19.86 26.12
N VAL A 93 14.79 20.05 25.79
CA VAL A 93 13.69 19.45 26.54
C VAL A 93 13.74 17.93 26.48
N VAL A 94 13.89 17.34 25.28
CA VAL A 94 13.93 15.89 25.11
C VAL A 94 15.16 15.28 25.78
N ALA A 95 16.34 15.89 25.65
CA ALA A 95 17.54 15.42 26.34
C ALA A 95 17.34 15.43 27.87
N THR A 96 16.76 16.51 28.41
CA THR A 96 16.44 16.59 29.85
C THR A 96 15.40 15.54 30.27
N ALA A 97 14.42 15.26 29.41
CA ALA A 97 13.40 14.25 29.65
C ALA A 97 13.94 12.81 29.57
N ILE A 98 14.94 12.56 28.72
CA ILE A 98 15.67 11.28 28.62
C ILE A 98 16.56 11.07 29.84
N ASP A 99 17.30 12.10 30.26
CA ASP A 99 18.19 12.02 31.42
C ASP A 99 17.42 12.00 32.76
N GLY A 100 16.13 12.33 32.74
CA GLY A 100 15.25 12.25 33.90
C GLY A 100 13.85 12.81 33.64
N THR A 101 13.65 14.10 33.94
CA THR A 101 12.33 14.74 33.79
C THR A 101 12.52 16.23 33.56
N TYR A 102 11.98 16.74 32.46
CA TYR A 102 11.86 18.17 32.24
C TYR A 102 10.73 18.73 33.08
N ARG A 103 10.96 19.82 33.83
CA ARG A 103 9.96 20.44 34.71
C ARG A 103 9.74 21.91 34.37
N THR A 104 8.48 22.33 34.36
CA THR A 104 8.10 23.75 34.23
C THR A 104 6.88 24.08 35.08
N ARG A 105 6.77 25.32 35.56
CA ARG A 105 5.55 25.80 36.23
C ARG A 105 4.51 26.32 35.27
N ASP A 106 4.93 26.74 34.08
CA ASP A 106 4.07 27.28 33.04
C ASP A 106 4.55 26.80 31.66
N PRO A 107 3.94 25.75 31.10
CA PRO A 107 4.33 25.22 29.81
C PRO A 107 3.84 26.17 28.73
N ALA A 108 4.80 26.88 28.12
CA ALA A 108 4.55 27.77 27.00
C ALA A 108 3.89 27.03 25.82
N MET A 109 3.14 27.75 24.98
CA MET A 109 2.31 27.14 23.93
C MET A 109 3.08 26.22 22.97
N TRP A 110 4.31 26.61 22.58
CA TRP A 110 5.14 25.79 21.70
C TRP A 110 5.49 24.42 22.32
N LEU A 111 5.65 24.35 23.65
CA LEU A 111 5.98 23.11 24.36
C LEU A 111 4.78 22.17 24.41
N ARG A 112 3.57 22.72 24.65
CA ARG A 112 2.33 21.94 24.59
C ARG A 112 2.05 21.41 23.18
N LYS A 113 2.25 22.26 22.17
CA LYS A 113 2.15 21.87 20.75
C LYS A 113 3.14 20.76 20.42
N PHE A 114 4.39 20.91 20.85
CA PHE A 114 5.44 19.92 20.66
C PHE A 114 5.08 18.58 21.30
N ALA A 115 4.70 18.57 22.58
CA ALA A 115 4.31 17.36 23.31
C ALA A 115 3.15 16.62 22.64
N SER A 116 2.12 17.37 22.21
CA SER A 116 0.96 16.78 21.53
C SER A 116 1.27 16.25 20.13
N GLY A 117 2.24 16.82 19.42
CA GLY A 117 2.57 16.45 18.05
C GLY A 117 3.74 15.48 17.92
N THR A 118 4.50 15.24 18.98
CA THR A 118 5.70 14.40 18.97
C THR A 118 5.62 13.32 20.05
N PRO A 119 4.76 12.30 19.86
CA PRO A 119 4.59 11.24 20.86
C PRO A 119 5.82 10.33 20.98
N PHE A 120 6.61 10.20 19.91
CA PHE A 120 7.82 9.40 19.89
C PHE A 120 9.01 10.18 19.30
N VAL A 121 10.19 9.97 19.89
CA VAL A 121 11.47 10.47 19.38
C VAL A 121 12.46 9.34 19.21
N GLU A 122 13.12 9.28 18.07
CA GLU A 122 14.25 8.37 17.83
C GLU A 122 15.57 9.11 18.09
N ARG A 123 16.48 8.48 18.85
CA ARG A 123 17.83 8.98 19.11
C ARG A 123 18.79 7.81 19.19
N ASP A 124 19.79 7.80 18.31
CA ASP A 124 20.86 6.79 18.28
C ASP A 124 20.33 5.34 18.17
N ALA A 125 19.31 5.14 17.32
CA ALA A 125 18.53 3.90 17.13
C ALA A 125 17.67 3.45 18.32
N THR A 126 17.60 4.25 19.39
CA THR A 126 16.72 4.05 20.54
C THR A 126 15.46 4.91 20.40
N TYR A 127 14.30 4.33 20.67
CA TYR A 127 13.01 5.02 20.57
C TYR A 127 12.51 5.38 21.96
N TYR A 128 12.08 6.63 22.12
CA TYR A 128 11.55 7.15 23.38
C TYR A 128 10.11 7.60 23.18
N ARG A 129 9.21 7.16 24.06
CA ARG A 129 7.87 7.73 24.17
C ARG A 129 7.94 8.96 25.06
N LEU A 130 7.46 10.09 24.56
CA LEU A 130 7.28 11.28 25.36
C LEU A 130 5.93 11.20 26.08
N GLU A 131 5.95 11.44 27.39
CA GLU A 131 4.76 11.53 28.23
C GLU A 131 4.81 12.86 28.99
N ASP A 132 3.67 13.52 29.10
CA ASP A 132 3.56 14.81 29.78
C ASP A 132 2.37 14.86 30.73
N THR A 133 2.44 15.79 31.68
CA THR A 133 1.34 16.08 32.62
C THR A 133 0.60 17.37 32.29
N PHE A 134 0.70 17.87 31.05
CA PHE A 134 0.06 19.10 30.63
C PHE A 134 -1.48 18.95 30.64
N PRO A 135 -2.21 20.08 30.67
CA PRO A 135 -3.67 20.03 30.67
C PRO A 135 -4.22 19.35 29.42
N THR A 136 -5.12 18.38 29.61
CA THR A 136 -5.83 17.69 28.54
C THR A 136 -7.29 18.15 28.49
N TYR A 137 -7.86 18.19 27.29
CA TYR A 137 -9.21 18.68 27.04
C TYR A 137 -10.05 17.55 26.47
N ARG A 138 -11.11 17.16 27.18
CA ARG A 138 -12.09 16.21 26.68
C ARG A 138 -13.27 16.97 26.11
N VAL A 139 -13.49 16.83 24.80
CA VAL A 139 -14.63 17.40 24.11
C VAL A 139 -15.68 16.32 23.90
N THR A 140 -16.92 16.59 24.32
CA THR A 140 -18.08 15.74 24.02
C THR A 140 -19.12 16.55 23.28
N ALA A 141 -19.88 15.90 22.39
CA ALA A 141 -20.89 16.58 21.60
C ALA A 141 -22.21 15.78 21.55
N LYS A 142 -23.33 16.47 21.32
CA LYS A 142 -24.64 15.84 21.12
C LYS A 142 -25.53 16.74 20.27
N SER A 143 -26.42 16.13 19.49
CA SER A 143 -27.48 16.87 18.81
C SER A 143 -28.43 17.49 19.84
N ALA A 144 -28.83 18.73 19.62
CA ALA A 144 -29.72 19.48 20.49
C ALA A 144 -30.73 20.29 19.66
N ALA A 145 -31.90 20.60 20.22
CA ALA A 145 -32.74 21.63 19.64
C ALA A 145 -32.11 23.00 19.92
N GLU A 146 -32.26 23.95 19.00
CA GLU A 146 -31.72 25.31 19.18
C GLU A 146 -32.27 25.99 20.46
N SER A 147 -33.52 25.68 20.83
CA SER A 147 -34.14 26.15 22.08
C SER A 147 -33.48 25.61 23.36
N ASP A 148 -32.73 24.53 23.27
CA ASP A 148 -32.10 23.86 24.41
C ASP A 148 -30.65 24.33 24.63
N VAL A 149 -30.12 25.17 23.74
CA VAL A 149 -28.79 25.76 23.85
C VAL A 149 -28.89 27.07 24.63
N SER A 150 -28.14 27.16 25.73
CA SER A 150 -28.14 28.35 26.60
C SER A 150 -27.26 29.50 26.09
N GLY A 151 -26.20 29.19 25.36
CA GLY A 151 -25.24 30.16 24.84
C GLY A 151 -25.30 30.36 23.33
N GLU A 152 -24.22 30.91 22.78
CA GLU A 152 -24.16 31.26 21.37
C GLU A 152 -24.01 30.02 20.47
N VAL A 153 -24.68 30.06 19.31
CA VAL A 153 -24.64 29.00 18.30
C VAL A 153 -23.84 29.47 17.09
N ALA A 154 -22.65 28.90 16.90
CA ALA A 154 -21.78 29.20 15.76
C ALA A 154 -22.37 28.70 14.44
N SER A 155 -22.02 29.39 13.35
CA SER A 155 -22.17 28.87 11.99
C SER A 155 -21.15 27.76 11.69
N TYR A 156 -21.41 26.95 10.65
CA TYR A 156 -20.45 25.96 10.19
C TYR A 156 -19.12 26.59 9.76
N ASP A 157 -19.15 27.72 9.07
CA ASP A 157 -17.94 28.41 8.60
C ASP A 157 -17.06 28.92 9.75
N GLU A 158 -17.68 29.36 10.85
CA GLU A 158 -16.95 29.76 12.07
C GLU A 158 -16.29 28.55 12.73
N TYR A 159 -17.01 27.44 12.83
CA TYR A 159 -16.46 26.18 13.30
C TYR A 159 -15.32 25.70 12.41
N GLU A 160 -15.49 25.72 11.08
CA GLU A 160 -14.48 25.30 10.11
C GLU A 160 -13.20 26.14 10.24
N ARG A 161 -13.34 27.46 10.39
CA ARG A 161 -12.21 28.36 10.68
C ARG A 161 -11.53 28.06 12.01
N ALA A 162 -12.30 27.70 13.03
CA ALA A 162 -11.75 27.34 14.34
C ALA A 162 -10.99 26.00 14.31
N VAL A 163 -11.53 24.98 13.61
CA VAL A 163 -10.93 23.65 13.54
C VAL A 163 -9.84 23.49 12.48
N THR A 164 -9.63 24.52 11.65
CA THR A 164 -8.57 24.55 10.65
C THR A 164 -7.34 25.26 11.21
N HIS A 165 -6.21 24.57 11.29
CA HIS A 165 -4.95 25.13 11.78
C HIS A 165 -3.76 24.48 11.07
N ASP A 166 -2.77 25.27 10.64
CA ASP A 166 -1.50 24.78 10.07
C ASP A 166 -1.64 23.74 8.94
N GLY A 167 -2.68 23.90 8.09
CA GLY A 167 -2.97 22.96 7.00
C GLY A 167 -3.66 21.66 7.44
N TYR A 168 -3.91 21.49 8.74
CA TYR A 168 -4.73 20.43 9.30
C TYR A 168 -6.20 20.90 9.38
N VAL A 169 -7.11 20.13 8.79
CA VAL A 169 -8.55 20.38 8.84
C VAL A 169 -9.20 19.29 9.66
N THR A 170 -9.63 19.62 10.89
CA THR A 170 -10.35 18.67 11.77
C THR A 170 -11.85 18.92 11.72
N SER A 171 -12.43 19.12 10.53
CA SER A 171 -13.88 19.37 10.39
C SER A 171 -14.73 18.26 11.02
N GLY A 172 -14.23 17.03 11.06
CA GLY A 172 -14.85 15.88 11.73
C GLY A 172 -14.80 15.85 13.26
N LEU A 173 -14.17 16.82 13.94
CA LEU A 173 -13.97 16.80 15.41
C LEU A 173 -15.27 16.60 16.18
N LEU A 174 -16.30 17.40 15.90
CA LEU A 174 -17.61 17.26 16.56
C LEU A 174 -18.32 15.95 16.21
N GLY A 175 -18.07 15.42 15.01
CA GLY A 175 -18.56 14.10 14.61
C GLY A 175 -17.96 12.97 15.47
N ILE A 176 -16.66 13.02 15.74
CA ILE A 176 -15.96 12.08 16.63
C ILE A 176 -16.42 12.29 18.08
N ALA A 177 -16.43 13.55 18.55
CA ALA A 177 -16.84 13.92 19.90
C ALA A 177 -18.28 13.47 20.23
N ARG A 178 -19.16 13.38 19.23
CA ARG A 178 -20.53 12.89 19.39
C ARG A 178 -20.62 11.37 19.58
N ARG A 179 -19.72 10.60 18.95
CA ARG A 179 -19.74 9.13 19.03
C ARG A 179 -19.15 8.62 20.33
N GLU A 180 -18.00 9.15 20.72
CA GLU A 180 -17.22 8.60 21.84
C GLU A 180 -16.57 9.67 22.74
N GLY A 181 -16.69 10.94 22.39
CA GLY A 181 -15.84 12.00 22.92
C GLY A 181 -14.46 12.01 22.27
N ILE A 182 -13.70 13.08 22.43
CA ILE A 182 -12.32 13.18 21.95
C ILE A 182 -11.46 13.84 23.02
N GLU A 183 -10.27 13.31 23.23
CA GLU A 183 -9.26 13.90 24.11
C GLU A 183 -8.20 14.63 23.28
N LEU A 184 -7.90 15.87 23.66
CA LEU A 184 -6.93 16.74 23.00
C LEU A 184 -5.87 17.15 24.02
N SER A 185 -4.62 16.78 23.77
CA SER A 185 -3.47 17.23 24.58
C SER A 185 -3.05 18.67 24.26
N TYR A 186 -3.52 19.21 23.13
CA TYR A 186 -3.32 20.60 22.76
C TYR A 186 -4.56 21.18 22.07
N VAL A 187 -5.07 22.27 22.62
CA VAL A 187 -6.09 23.12 22.00
C VAL A 187 -5.44 24.42 21.57
N TRP A 188 -5.37 24.64 20.25
CA TRP A 188 -4.77 25.83 19.65
C TRP A 188 -5.65 27.07 19.85
N PRO A 189 -5.11 28.28 19.66
CA PRO A 189 -5.78 29.52 20.08
C PRO A 189 -7.18 29.71 19.48
N SER A 190 -7.37 29.51 18.17
CA SER A 190 -8.68 29.72 17.54
C SER A 190 -9.73 28.70 18.00
N LEU A 191 -9.35 27.44 18.24
CA LEU A 191 -10.27 26.43 18.78
C LEU A 191 -10.59 26.71 20.25
N ARG A 192 -9.64 27.25 21.03
CA ARG A 192 -9.89 27.65 22.41
C ARG A 192 -10.89 28.81 22.46
N GLU A 193 -10.64 29.87 21.70
CA GLU A 193 -11.54 31.02 21.60
C GLU A 193 -12.93 30.59 21.16
N PHE A 194 -13.00 29.63 20.23
CA PHE A 194 -14.26 29.03 19.81
C PHE A 194 -15.01 28.33 20.96
N PHE A 195 -14.33 27.49 21.73
CA PHE A 195 -14.94 26.80 22.88
C PHE A 195 -15.29 27.74 24.05
N GLU A 196 -14.65 28.90 24.15
CA GLU A 196 -14.98 29.93 25.14
C GLU A 196 -16.17 30.80 24.73
N THR A 197 -16.41 30.94 23.42
CA THR A 197 -17.44 31.83 22.86
C THR A 197 -18.76 31.10 22.62
N TYR A 198 -18.72 29.87 22.11
CA TYR A 198 -19.90 29.15 21.63
C TYR A 198 -20.21 27.91 22.47
N ASP A 199 -21.51 27.60 22.60
CA ASP A 199 -22.01 26.39 23.26
C ASP A 199 -22.45 25.32 22.25
N ALA A 200 -22.71 25.73 21.00
CA ALA A 200 -23.16 24.83 19.94
C ALA A 200 -22.76 25.32 18.54
N VAL A 201 -22.89 24.43 17.54
CA VAL A 201 -22.62 24.70 16.12
C VAL A 201 -23.78 24.23 15.26
N ARG A 202 -24.14 25.00 14.24
CA ARG A 202 -24.95 24.49 13.11
C ARG A 202 -24.06 23.65 12.20
N TYR A 203 -23.95 22.36 12.48
CA TYR A 203 -23.09 21.40 11.79
C TYR A 203 -23.92 20.54 10.81
N HIS A 204 -23.71 20.73 9.51
CA HIS A 204 -24.44 20.04 8.42
C HIS A 204 -25.98 20.03 8.58
N GLY A 205 -26.55 21.17 8.97
CA GLY A 205 -28.01 21.33 9.11
C GLY A 205 -28.58 20.86 10.46
N GLU A 206 -27.75 20.36 11.37
CA GLU A 206 -28.13 20.04 12.75
C GLU A 206 -27.48 21.02 13.73
N VAL A 207 -28.15 21.32 14.84
CA VAL A 207 -27.51 22.01 15.97
C VAL A 207 -26.83 20.98 16.86
N VAL A 208 -25.51 21.09 16.98
CA VAL A 208 -24.67 20.22 17.79
C VAL A 208 -24.12 21.01 18.97
N SER A 209 -24.65 20.74 20.16
CA SER A 209 -24.10 21.27 21.41
C SER A 209 -22.85 20.48 21.81
N PHE A 210 -21.86 21.15 22.39
CA PHE A 210 -20.65 20.50 22.89
C PHE A 210 -20.32 20.93 24.32
N SER A 211 -19.49 20.15 25.00
CA SER A 211 -18.94 20.50 26.29
C SER A 211 -17.48 20.12 26.36
N VAL A 212 -16.69 20.95 27.05
CA VAL A 212 -15.24 20.80 27.19
C VAL A 212 -14.91 20.62 28.66
N GLU A 213 -14.37 19.45 29.01
CA GLU A 213 -13.85 19.17 30.34
C GLU A 213 -12.32 19.27 30.31
N VAL A 214 -11.75 20.06 31.21
CA VAL A 214 -10.29 20.21 31.33
C VAL A 214 -9.78 19.38 32.50
N THR A 215 -8.85 18.47 32.22
CA THR A 215 -8.12 17.73 33.26
C THR A 215 -6.72 18.34 33.37
N ASP A 216 -6.44 18.95 34.51
CA ASP A 216 -5.17 19.61 34.81
C ASP A 216 -4.65 19.15 36.17
N SER A 217 -3.43 18.58 36.18
CA SER A 217 -2.78 18.11 37.41
C SER A 217 -2.19 19.25 38.25
N GLY A 218 -2.06 20.45 37.66
CA GLY A 218 -1.41 21.61 38.26
C GLY A 218 0.12 21.53 38.25
N PRO A 219 0.80 22.66 38.50
CA PRO A 219 2.26 22.71 38.47
C PRO A 219 2.92 22.02 39.69
N PRO A 220 4.18 21.55 39.56
CA PRO A 220 5.00 21.61 38.36
C PRO A 220 4.54 20.59 37.31
N TYR A 221 4.48 21.05 36.06
CA TYR A 221 4.26 20.20 34.91
C TYR A 221 5.55 19.50 34.52
N GLU A 222 5.42 18.26 34.07
CA GLU A 222 6.52 17.36 33.81
C GLU A 222 6.43 16.81 32.39
N MET A 223 7.59 16.57 31.79
CA MET A 223 7.73 15.75 30.59
C MET A 223 8.85 14.74 30.83
N SER A 224 8.55 13.47 30.60
CA SER A 224 9.49 12.36 30.71
C SER A 224 9.59 11.64 29.38
N ALA A 225 10.73 10.99 29.17
CA ALA A 225 10.97 10.14 28.01
C ALA A 225 11.26 8.73 28.49
N THR A 226 10.45 7.76 28.07
CA THR A 226 10.63 6.35 28.42
C THR A 226 11.06 5.57 27.20
N GLU A 227 12.16 4.83 27.29
CA GLU A 227 12.59 3.92 26.22
C GLU A 227 11.50 2.89 25.93
N VAL A 228 11.19 2.71 24.65
CA VAL A 228 10.18 1.76 24.17
C VAL A 228 10.75 0.93 23.03
N PRO A 229 10.27 -0.32 22.85
CA PRO A 229 10.64 -1.10 21.68
C PRO A 229 10.13 -0.41 20.41
N VAL A 230 10.87 -0.56 19.31
CA VAL A 230 10.52 0.01 18.00
C VAL A 230 9.08 -0.31 17.59
N SER A 231 8.59 -1.51 17.89
CA SER A 231 7.22 -1.93 17.57
C SER A 231 6.15 -1.06 18.21
N LYS A 232 6.40 -0.53 19.41
CA LYS A 232 5.49 0.39 20.08
C LYS A 232 5.56 1.79 19.48
N ALA A 233 6.73 2.22 19.02
CA ALA A 233 6.91 3.53 18.40
C ALA A 233 6.25 3.61 17.01
N VAL A 234 6.38 2.57 16.19
CA VAL A 234 5.79 2.53 14.84
C VAL A 234 4.38 1.93 14.78
N GLY A 235 3.84 1.47 15.91
CA GLY A 235 2.47 0.97 16.00
C GLY A 235 2.22 -0.43 15.40
N GLY A 236 3.24 -1.27 15.26
CA GLY A 236 3.11 -2.61 14.67
C GLY A 236 4.30 -3.53 14.97
N SER A 237 4.17 -4.82 14.69
CA SER A 237 5.27 -5.79 14.93
C SER A 237 6.40 -5.61 13.91
N VAL A 238 7.65 -5.54 14.38
CA VAL A 238 8.83 -5.26 13.55
C VAL A 238 9.83 -6.40 13.62
N TRP A 239 10.19 -6.98 12.48
CA TRP A 239 11.33 -7.87 12.34
C TRP A 239 12.58 -7.07 11.99
N ASN A 240 13.58 -7.08 12.86
CA ASN A 240 14.88 -6.46 12.57
C ASN A 240 15.77 -7.44 11.79
N ALA A 241 15.88 -7.24 10.48
CA ALA A 241 16.64 -8.11 9.60
C ALA A 241 18.16 -7.86 9.65
N SER A 242 18.65 -6.85 10.38
CA SER A 242 20.08 -6.52 10.43
C SER A 242 20.93 -7.62 11.07
N ALA A 243 20.36 -8.41 11.99
CA ALA A 243 21.03 -9.54 12.64
C ALA A 243 20.99 -10.84 11.82
N GLU A 244 20.28 -10.85 10.69
CA GLU A 244 20.06 -12.04 9.88
C GLU A 244 21.28 -12.42 9.03
N SER A 245 21.21 -13.63 8.46
CA SER A 245 22.22 -14.08 7.49
C SER A 245 22.37 -13.09 6.33
N GLU A 246 23.59 -12.97 5.81
CA GLU A 246 23.88 -12.10 4.67
C GLU A 246 23.02 -12.45 3.43
N ARG A 247 22.63 -13.73 3.26
CA ARG A 247 21.69 -14.15 2.23
C ARG A 247 20.29 -13.54 2.43
N THR A 248 19.78 -13.57 3.66
CA THR A 248 18.48 -12.97 4.01
C THR A 248 18.51 -11.46 3.81
N ARG A 249 19.53 -10.77 4.31
CA ARG A 249 19.67 -9.32 4.16
C ARG A 249 19.74 -8.89 2.69
N ARG A 250 20.51 -9.61 1.86
CA ARG A 250 20.55 -9.35 0.41
C ARG A 250 19.20 -9.54 -0.27
N LEU A 251 18.44 -10.56 0.12
CA LEU A 251 17.10 -10.81 -0.41
C LEU A 251 16.15 -9.68 -0.03
N VAL A 252 16.07 -9.32 1.25
CA VAL A 252 15.22 -8.21 1.74
C VAL A 252 15.59 -6.92 1.02
N ARG A 253 16.88 -6.60 0.89
CA ARG A 253 17.34 -5.39 0.18
C ARG A 253 16.97 -5.38 -1.30
N ARG A 254 17.05 -6.53 -1.99
CA ARG A 254 16.65 -6.64 -3.40
C ARG A 254 15.14 -6.55 -3.58
N ALA A 255 14.39 -7.22 -2.72
CA ALA A 255 12.94 -7.16 -2.72
C ALA A 255 12.43 -5.75 -2.37
N GLY A 256 13.09 -5.06 -1.43
CA GLY A 256 12.80 -3.68 -1.03
C GLY A 256 12.96 -2.66 -2.16
N ARG A 257 13.93 -2.90 -3.06
CA ARG A 257 14.18 -2.05 -4.23
C ARG A 257 13.32 -2.39 -5.44
N ALA A 258 12.62 -3.52 -5.41
CA ALA A 258 11.80 -3.94 -6.54
C ALA A 258 10.52 -3.10 -6.61
N ARG A 259 10.17 -2.62 -7.81
CA ARG A 259 8.86 -2.00 -8.04
C ARG A 259 7.78 -3.09 -8.06
N GLY A 260 7.16 -3.32 -6.90
CA GLY A 260 6.11 -4.32 -6.72
C GLY A 260 6.64 -5.67 -6.24
N ALA A 261 6.09 -6.76 -6.76
CA ALA A 261 6.44 -8.08 -6.27
C ALA A 261 7.84 -8.54 -6.76
N TYR A 262 8.60 -9.15 -5.86
CA TYR A 262 9.92 -9.71 -6.09
C TYR A 262 9.85 -11.23 -5.97
N GLY A 263 10.19 -11.92 -7.06
CA GLY A 263 10.26 -13.38 -7.12
C GLY A 263 11.63 -13.91 -6.71
N PHE A 264 11.67 -15.04 -6.01
CA PHE A 264 12.90 -15.75 -5.71
C PHE A 264 12.66 -17.25 -5.47
N ASP A 265 13.73 -18.02 -5.62
CA ASP A 265 13.75 -19.45 -5.33
C ASP A 265 14.50 -19.76 -4.04
N ARG A 266 14.19 -20.92 -3.45
CA ARG A 266 14.84 -21.43 -2.23
C ARG A 266 14.86 -20.38 -1.11
N ALA A 267 13.71 -20.18 -0.46
CA ALA A 267 13.61 -19.26 0.66
C ALA A 267 14.68 -19.52 1.74
N PRO A 268 15.39 -18.50 2.23
CA PRO A 268 16.19 -18.61 3.45
C PRO A 268 15.33 -19.16 4.60
N ALA A 269 15.94 -20.00 5.45
CA ALA A 269 15.24 -20.57 6.60
C ALA A 269 14.65 -19.46 7.48
N GLY A 270 13.37 -19.62 7.86
CA GLY A 270 12.67 -18.66 8.72
C GLY A 270 12.15 -17.39 8.03
N LEU A 271 12.58 -17.05 6.80
CA LEU A 271 12.19 -15.80 6.12
C LEU A 271 10.66 -15.64 6.05
N LEU A 272 9.97 -16.63 5.49
CA LEU A 272 8.52 -16.53 5.27
C LEU A 272 7.73 -16.50 6.59
N ALA A 273 8.23 -17.20 7.61
CA ALA A 273 7.63 -17.15 8.94
C ALA A 273 7.83 -15.77 9.57
N ALA A 274 9.03 -15.19 9.45
CA ALA A 274 9.32 -13.85 9.95
C ALA A 274 8.45 -12.79 9.26
N LEU A 275 8.32 -12.84 7.94
CA LEU A 275 7.45 -11.93 7.19
C LEU A 275 5.97 -12.05 7.58
N ARG A 276 5.48 -13.25 7.94
CA ARG A 276 4.08 -13.44 8.37
C ARG A 276 3.81 -12.96 9.79
N SER A 277 4.78 -13.12 10.68
CA SER A 277 4.62 -12.78 12.10
C SER A 277 4.84 -11.28 12.38
N HIS A 278 5.27 -10.51 11.38
CA HIS A 278 5.60 -9.11 11.54
C HIS A 278 4.90 -8.25 10.49
N GLU A 279 4.43 -7.09 10.89
CA GLU A 279 3.83 -6.08 10.02
C GLU A 279 4.89 -5.35 9.19
N TYR A 280 6.07 -5.15 9.79
CA TYR A 280 7.19 -4.47 9.18
C TYR A 280 8.47 -5.31 9.24
N VAL A 281 9.33 -5.15 8.24
CA VAL A 281 10.74 -5.54 8.31
C VAL A 281 11.60 -4.28 8.31
N ARG A 282 12.56 -4.20 9.23
CA ARG A 282 13.55 -3.10 9.28
C ARG A 282 14.91 -3.63 8.83
N LEU A 283 15.54 -2.94 7.87
CA LEU A 283 16.89 -3.20 7.41
C LEU A 283 17.56 -1.89 6.99
N ASP A 284 18.79 -1.65 7.44
CA ASP A 284 19.56 -0.43 7.12
C ASP A 284 18.75 0.87 7.39
N ASP A 285 18.10 0.93 8.56
CA ASP A 285 17.23 2.04 9.01
C ASP A 285 16.02 2.34 8.11
N THR A 286 15.71 1.45 7.18
CA THR A 286 14.53 1.51 6.33
C THR A 286 13.51 0.45 6.74
N PHE A 287 12.25 0.83 6.83
CA PHE A 287 11.10 -0.05 7.04
C PHE A 287 10.51 -0.47 5.71
N TYR A 288 10.11 -1.73 5.63
CA TYR A 288 9.39 -2.26 4.47
C TYR A 288 8.14 -3.03 4.92
N THR A 289 7.13 -3.07 4.06
CA THR A 289 5.99 -3.98 4.22
C THR A 289 6.45 -5.45 4.18
N THR A 290 5.62 -6.40 4.63
CA THR A 290 6.00 -7.83 4.73
C THR A 290 5.15 -8.79 3.89
N TYR A 291 4.44 -8.29 2.87
CA TYR A 291 3.48 -9.10 2.11
C TYR A 291 4.14 -10.29 1.38
N VAL A 292 3.59 -11.48 1.58
CA VAL A 292 3.96 -12.72 0.87
C VAL A 292 2.85 -13.07 -0.11
N GLU A 293 3.07 -12.85 -1.41
CA GLU A 293 2.10 -13.09 -2.48
C GLU A 293 2.04 -14.57 -2.91
N LYS A 294 3.19 -15.26 -2.94
CA LYS A 294 3.28 -16.67 -3.32
C LYS A 294 4.05 -17.46 -2.28
N ARG A 295 3.48 -18.59 -1.85
CA ARG A 295 3.94 -19.39 -0.70
C ARG A 295 4.47 -20.76 -1.09
N ASP A 296 4.01 -21.31 -2.20
CA ASP A 296 4.35 -22.64 -2.65
C ASP A 296 4.60 -22.65 -4.16
N PRO A 297 5.46 -23.57 -4.65
CA PRO A 297 5.57 -23.84 -6.07
C PRO A 297 4.18 -24.14 -6.62
N VAL A 298 3.85 -23.49 -7.73
CA VAL A 298 2.59 -23.74 -8.45
C VAL A 298 2.91 -24.80 -9.49
N PRO A 299 2.04 -25.78 -9.76
CA PRO A 299 2.31 -26.89 -10.66
C PRO A 299 2.22 -26.45 -12.13
N VAL A 300 2.82 -25.32 -12.49
CA VAL A 300 2.94 -24.86 -13.87
C VAL A 300 4.35 -24.39 -14.16
N SER A 301 4.82 -24.67 -15.36
CA SER A 301 6.09 -24.17 -15.87
C SER A 301 5.86 -23.21 -17.04
N VAL A 302 6.70 -22.18 -17.10
CA VAL A 302 6.81 -21.30 -18.26
C VAL A 302 8.03 -21.73 -19.06
N SER A 303 7.89 -21.76 -20.37
CA SER A 303 8.98 -21.99 -21.31
C SER A 303 8.97 -20.92 -22.40
N ALA A 304 10.13 -20.67 -22.98
CA ALA A 304 10.29 -19.75 -24.09
C ALA A 304 11.27 -20.33 -25.11
N GLU A 305 10.99 -20.09 -26.39
CA GLU A 305 11.83 -20.53 -27.50
C GLU A 305 11.70 -19.52 -28.66
N VAL A 306 12.66 -19.56 -29.58
CA VAL A 306 12.56 -18.82 -30.85
C VAL A 306 12.03 -19.75 -31.92
N ARG A 307 10.98 -19.34 -32.64
CA ARG A 307 10.46 -20.02 -33.83
C ARG A 307 10.22 -18.99 -34.92
N ASP A 308 10.79 -19.23 -36.10
CA ASP A 308 10.60 -18.38 -37.29
C ASP A 308 10.88 -16.89 -36.99
N GLY A 309 12.00 -16.60 -36.30
CA GLY A 309 12.40 -15.24 -35.92
C GLY A 309 11.53 -14.59 -34.83
N ARG A 310 10.65 -15.35 -34.17
CA ARG A 310 9.67 -14.84 -33.19
C ARG A 310 9.85 -15.49 -31.83
N LEU A 311 9.50 -14.76 -30.77
CA LEU A 311 9.53 -15.27 -29.40
C LEU A 311 8.23 -16.01 -29.10
N ARG A 312 8.31 -17.32 -28.86
CA ARG A 312 7.17 -18.13 -28.44
C ARG A 312 7.23 -18.35 -26.94
N LEU A 313 6.15 -18.00 -26.23
CA LEU A 313 5.98 -18.27 -24.80
C LEU A 313 4.96 -19.40 -24.63
N ALA A 314 5.25 -20.36 -23.75
CA ALA A 314 4.36 -21.46 -23.42
C ALA A 314 4.22 -21.60 -21.91
N LEU A 315 3.00 -21.92 -21.47
CA LEU A 315 2.71 -22.32 -20.10
C LEU A 315 2.20 -23.76 -20.13
N ARG A 316 2.71 -24.60 -19.25
CA ARG A 316 2.30 -26.00 -19.11
C ARG A 316 1.83 -26.29 -17.70
N ASN A 317 0.77 -27.08 -17.55
CA ASN A 317 0.39 -27.67 -16.28
C ASN A 317 1.24 -28.93 -16.04
N ASP A 318 2.09 -28.90 -15.01
CA ASP A 318 2.94 -30.01 -14.60
C ASP A 318 2.33 -30.83 -13.43
N GLY A 319 1.15 -30.42 -12.98
CA GLY A 319 0.38 -31.12 -11.95
C GLY A 319 -0.41 -32.30 -12.51
N ASP A 320 -1.08 -32.98 -11.58
CA ASP A 320 -1.95 -34.13 -11.82
C ASP A 320 -3.45 -33.79 -11.79
N ALA A 321 -3.80 -32.51 -11.58
CA ALA A 321 -5.16 -31.99 -11.58
C ALA A 321 -5.31 -30.77 -12.51
N ASP A 322 -6.56 -30.44 -12.85
CA ASP A 322 -6.90 -29.25 -13.62
C ASP A 322 -6.49 -27.96 -12.88
N VAL A 323 -5.97 -27.02 -13.66
CA VAL A 323 -5.51 -25.72 -13.18
C VAL A 323 -6.23 -24.62 -13.95
N ARG A 324 -6.89 -23.70 -13.22
CA ARG A 324 -7.48 -22.49 -13.78
C ARG A 324 -6.46 -21.37 -13.78
N LEU A 325 -6.19 -20.84 -14.96
CA LEU A 325 -5.31 -19.71 -15.21
C LEU A 325 -6.14 -18.44 -15.34
N SER A 326 -5.73 -17.38 -14.65
CA SER A 326 -6.25 -16.03 -14.79
C SER A 326 -5.16 -15.15 -15.38
N SER A 327 -5.43 -14.55 -16.54
CA SER A 327 -4.47 -13.69 -17.26
C SER A 327 -5.14 -12.40 -17.70
N GLY A 328 -4.34 -11.36 -17.95
CA GLY A 328 -4.82 -10.17 -18.65
C GLY A 328 -5.24 -10.48 -20.09
N VAL A 329 -5.91 -9.55 -20.74
CA VAL A 329 -6.32 -9.72 -22.15
C VAL A 329 -5.16 -9.42 -23.12
N PRO A 330 -5.00 -10.18 -24.21
CA PRO A 330 -5.65 -11.46 -24.50
C PRO A 330 -4.97 -12.64 -23.81
N ARG A 331 -5.66 -13.78 -23.74
CA ARG A 331 -5.07 -15.03 -23.21
C ARG A 331 -3.87 -15.47 -24.06
N PRO A 332 -2.91 -16.22 -23.50
CA PRO A 332 -2.82 -16.62 -22.09
C PRO A 332 -1.88 -15.73 -21.25
N PHE A 333 -1.21 -14.74 -21.85
CA PHE A 333 -0.20 -13.90 -21.17
C PHE A 333 -0.54 -12.41 -21.08
N GLY A 334 -1.69 -11.99 -21.61
CA GLY A 334 -2.07 -10.59 -21.72
C GLY A 334 -1.22 -9.81 -22.72
N VAL A 335 -1.18 -8.48 -22.55
CA VAL A 335 -0.30 -7.62 -23.34
C VAL A 335 1.13 -7.73 -22.84
N VAL A 336 1.98 -8.39 -23.63
CA VAL A 336 3.39 -8.65 -23.30
C VAL A 336 4.29 -7.50 -23.76
N ARG A 337 5.17 -7.04 -22.88
CA ARG A 337 6.20 -6.03 -23.18
C ARG A 337 7.57 -6.53 -22.74
N CYS A 338 8.61 -6.16 -23.48
CA CYS A 338 9.99 -6.34 -23.09
C CYS A 338 10.63 -5.01 -22.65
N ARG A 339 11.75 -5.11 -21.93
CA ARG A 339 12.64 -3.99 -21.56
C ARG A 339 14.09 -4.46 -21.56
N PRO A 340 15.09 -3.57 -21.66
CA PRO A 340 16.49 -3.98 -21.50
C PRO A 340 16.72 -4.71 -20.17
N ALA A 341 17.48 -5.80 -20.20
CA ALA A 341 17.69 -6.66 -19.03
C ALA A 341 18.54 -5.96 -17.94
N ASP A 342 19.53 -5.16 -18.35
CA ASP A 342 20.44 -4.42 -17.46
C ASP A 342 19.85 -3.10 -16.93
N ALA A 343 18.66 -2.69 -17.41
CA ALA A 343 18.01 -1.45 -17.01
C ALA A 343 16.56 -1.71 -16.55
N PRO A 344 16.36 -2.41 -15.42
CA PRO A 344 15.03 -2.81 -14.96
C PRO A 344 14.09 -1.67 -14.60
N ASP A 345 14.65 -0.52 -14.22
CA ASP A 345 13.88 0.69 -13.87
C ASP A 345 13.57 1.59 -15.06
N SER A 346 13.96 1.18 -16.27
CA SER A 346 13.69 1.92 -17.49
C SER A 346 12.19 1.90 -17.83
N SER A 347 11.60 3.06 -18.07
CA SER A 347 10.24 3.18 -18.61
C SER A 347 10.17 2.81 -20.10
N ALA A 348 11.30 2.47 -20.73
CA ALA A 348 11.39 2.08 -22.14
C ALA A 348 10.89 0.65 -22.37
N HIS A 349 9.62 0.41 -22.07
CA HIS A 349 8.95 -0.83 -22.45
C HIS A 349 8.66 -0.83 -23.96
N ARG A 350 8.84 -1.99 -24.60
CA ARG A 350 8.54 -2.22 -26.00
C ARG A 350 7.51 -3.34 -26.12
N LEU A 351 6.46 -3.10 -26.88
CA LEU A 351 5.38 -4.06 -27.08
C LEU A 351 5.88 -5.24 -27.92
N LEU A 352 5.64 -6.47 -27.46
CA LEU A 352 5.81 -7.66 -28.28
C LEU A 352 4.47 -7.99 -28.93
N TRP A 353 4.39 -7.95 -30.27
CA TRP A 353 3.14 -7.99 -31.02
C TRP A 353 2.66 -9.42 -31.29
N THR A 354 1.36 -9.69 -31.11
CA THR A 354 0.67 -10.89 -31.62
C THR A 354 -0.66 -10.48 -32.27
N ASP A 355 -1.13 -11.27 -33.22
CA ASP A 355 -2.45 -11.10 -33.85
C ASP A 355 -3.60 -11.23 -32.87
N ALA A 356 -3.41 -11.96 -31.76
CA ALA A 356 -4.39 -12.07 -30.70
C ALA A 356 -4.78 -10.70 -30.10
N TYR A 357 -3.94 -9.67 -30.24
CA TYR A 357 -4.29 -8.30 -29.82
C TYR A 357 -5.32 -7.66 -30.75
N ALA A 358 -5.18 -7.86 -32.06
CA ALA A 358 -6.11 -7.29 -33.05
C ALA A 358 -7.43 -8.07 -33.12
N ASP A 359 -7.38 -9.37 -32.84
CA ASP A 359 -8.54 -10.26 -32.85
C ASP A 359 -9.33 -10.25 -31.53
N SER A 360 -8.85 -9.56 -30.49
CA SER A 360 -9.51 -9.51 -29.19
C SER A 360 -10.50 -8.35 -29.09
N ASP A 361 -11.76 -8.67 -28.73
CA ASP A 361 -12.79 -7.67 -28.40
C ASP A 361 -12.48 -6.83 -27.15
N HIS A 362 -11.41 -7.16 -26.42
CA HIS A 362 -11.01 -6.51 -25.17
C HIS A 362 -9.76 -5.63 -25.32
N VAL A 363 -9.13 -5.62 -26.49
CA VAL A 363 -7.94 -4.83 -26.78
C VAL A 363 -8.22 -3.95 -27.98
N ARG A 364 -8.16 -2.63 -27.78
CA ARG A 364 -8.26 -1.69 -28.90
C ARG A 364 -6.87 -1.40 -29.41
N THR A 365 -6.65 -1.60 -30.71
CA THR A 365 -5.38 -1.33 -31.37
C THR A 365 -5.49 -0.14 -32.32
N ASP A 366 -4.37 0.58 -32.49
CA ASP A 366 -4.16 1.55 -33.56
C ASP A 366 -2.88 1.14 -34.30
N GLY A 367 -3.04 0.47 -35.44
CA GLY A 367 -1.95 -0.26 -36.10
C GLY A 367 -1.31 -1.27 -35.13
N ARG A 368 0.01 -1.19 -34.95
CA ARG A 368 0.77 -2.05 -34.02
C ARG A 368 0.92 -1.47 -32.60
N ARG A 369 0.01 -0.59 -32.19
CA ARG A 369 0.00 0.01 -30.85
C ARG A 369 -1.27 -0.37 -30.11
N ILE A 370 -1.17 -0.57 -28.80
CA ILE A 370 -2.33 -0.75 -27.93
C ILE A 370 -2.85 0.62 -27.54
N ALA A 371 -4.08 0.95 -27.96
CA ALA A 371 -4.75 2.21 -27.66
C ALA A 371 -5.50 2.14 -26.31
N SER A 372 -6.15 1.01 -26.02
CA SER A 372 -6.80 0.77 -24.73
C SER A 372 -6.94 -0.73 -24.46
N VAL A 373 -7.02 -1.09 -23.18
CA VAL A 373 -7.25 -2.45 -22.72
C VAL A 373 -8.42 -2.42 -21.75
N ASN A 374 -9.42 -3.28 -21.96
CA ASN A 374 -10.45 -3.52 -20.95
C ASN A 374 -9.85 -4.40 -19.88
N ASP A 375 -9.75 -3.89 -18.65
CA ASP A 375 -9.13 -4.59 -17.52
C ASP A 375 -10.05 -5.71 -16.99
N LEU A 376 -10.11 -6.79 -17.76
CA LEU A 376 -10.87 -8.00 -17.46
C LEU A 376 -9.91 -9.17 -17.34
N ALA A 377 -9.91 -9.82 -16.18
CA ALA A 377 -9.18 -11.07 -15.99
C ALA A 377 -9.88 -12.19 -16.78
N LEU A 378 -9.15 -12.83 -17.70
CA LEU A 378 -9.65 -13.93 -18.50
C LEU A 378 -9.21 -15.27 -17.92
N VAL A 379 -10.18 -16.18 -17.74
CA VAL A 379 -9.97 -17.49 -17.12
C VAL A 379 -9.95 -18.64 -18.13
N SER A 380 -8.86 -19.39 -18.20
CA SER A 380 -8.72 -20.64 -18.98
C SER A 380 -8.35 -21.82 -18.11
N THR A 381 -8.84 -23.01 -18.41
CA THR A 381 -8.46 -24.24 -17.68
C THR A 381 -7.43 -25.02 -18.48
N LEU A 382 -6.39 -25.54 -17.81
CA LEU A 382 -5.45 -26.51 -18.34
C LEU A 382 -5.56 -27.82 -17.59
N GLY A 383 -5.79 -28.92 -18.31
CA GLY A 383 -5.71 -30.26 -17.75
C GLY A 383 -4.26 -30.68 -17.43
N PRO A 384 -4.07 -31.81 -16.74
CA PRO A 384 -2.75 -32.35 -16.42
C PRO A 384 -1.89 -32.55 -17.69
N GLY A 385 -0.69 -31.97 -17.70
CA GLY A 385 0.24 -32.04 -18.84
C GLY A 385 -0.14 -31.16 -20.04
N GLU A 386 -1.29 -30.48 -20.03
CA GLU A 386 -1.72 -29.59 -21.10
C GLU A 386 -0.85 -28.32 -21.13
N SER A 387 -0.68 -27.76 -22.33
CA SER A 387 0.06 -26.53 -22.54
C SER A 387 -0.70 -25.56 -23.44
N VAL A 388 -0.61 -24.27 -23.11
CA VAL A 388 -1.08 -23.17 -23.95
C VAL A 388 0.10 -22.28 -24.30
N ALA A 389 0.08 -21.64 -25.46
CA ALA A 389 1.17 -20.82 -25.91
C ALA A 389 0.74 -19.72 -26.86
N GLU A 390 1.60 -18.71 -26.97
CA GLU A 390 1.41 -17.58 -27.86
C GLU A 390 2.76 -17.17 -28.46
N THR A 391 2.73 -16.70 -29.71
CA THR A 391 3.93 -16.31 -30.45
C THR A 391 3.93 -14.81 -30.69
N TYR A 392 5.03 -14.16 -30.34
CA TYR A 392 5.17 -12.72 -30.41
C TYR A 392 6.26 -12.30 -31.38
N ALA A 393 5.93 -11.34 -32.24
CA ALA A 393 6.89 -10.61 -33.04
C ALA A 393 7.66 -9.62 -32.16
N VAL A 394 8.99 -9.70 -32.23
CA VAL A 394 9.89 -8.72 -31.62
C VAL A 394 9.95 -7.49 -32.55
N PRO A 395 9.92 -6.25 -32.02
CA PRO A 395 10.07 -5.05 -32.83
C PRO A 395 11.37 -5.09 -33.65
N ALA A 396 11.29 -4.80 -34.96
CA ALA A 396 12.46 -4.81 -35.83
C ALA A 396 13.43 -3.65 -35.55
N ASP A 397 12.96 -2.60 -34.89
CA ASP A 397 13.75 -1.43 -34.47
C ASP A 397 14.37 -1.60 -33.08
N LEU A 398 14.32 -2.80 -32.49
CA LEU A 398 14.93 -3.08 -31.20
C LEU A 398 16.47 -3.10 -31.35
N PRO A 399 17.22 -2.24 -30.62
CA PRO A 399 18.69 -2.26 -30.70
C PRO A 399 19.27 -3.60 -30.25
N PRO A 400 20.45 -4.01 -30.77
CA PRO A 400 21.14 -5.19 -30.28
C PRO A 400 21.39 -5.12 -28.76
N GLY A 401 21.20 -6.25 -28.07
CA GLY A 401 21.33 -6.34 -26.62
C GLY A 401 20.43 -7.40 -26.00
N GLU A 402 20.48 -7.48 -24.66
CA GLU A 402 19.67 -8.40 -23.86
C GLU A 402 18.40 -7.71 -23.34
N TYR A 403 17.28 -8.41 -23.46
CA TYR A 403 15.95 -7.94 -23.08
C TYR A 403 15.25 -8.95 -22.19
N ALA A 404 14.42 -8.45 -21.28
CA ALA A 404 13.60 -9.26 -20.39
C ALA A 404 12.12 -8.96 -20.60
N VAL A 405 11.32 -10.03 -20.64
CA VAL A 405 9.87 -10.01 -20.42
C VAL A 405 9.61 -10.45 -18.99
N GLU A 406 8.90 -9.64 -18.22
CA GLU A 406 8.47 -10.00 -16.87
C GLU A 406 6.96 -9.84 -16.78
N SER A 407 6.27 -10.88 -16.32
CA SER A 407 4.82 -10.85 -16.15
C SER A 407 4.38 -11.82 -15.05
N SER A 408 3.09 -11.82 -14.77
CA SER A 408 2.47 -12.65 -13.76
C SER A 408 1.12 -13.20 -14.22
N LEU A 409 0.82 -14.43 -13.80
CA LEU A 409 -0.43 -15.14 -14.10
C LEU A 409 -1.07 -15.58 -12.79
N GLY A 410 -2.37 -15.37 -12.61
CA GLY A 410 -3.12 -16.01 -11.54
C GLY A 410 -3.32 -17.49 -11.85
N VAL A 411 -3.23 -18.35 -10.83
CA VAL A 411 -3.33 -19.80 -10.96
C VAL A 411 -4.12 -20.35 -9.78
N ARG A 412 -5.16 -21.13 -10.05
CA ARG A 412 -6.02 -21.74 -9.04
C ARG A 412 -6.22 -23.22 -9.35
N SER A 413 -5.87 -24.10 -8.42
CA SER A 413 -6.12 -25.53 -8.54
C SER A 413 -7.56 -25.86 -8.13
N ASP A 414 -8.25 -26.73 -8.87
CA ASP A 414 -9.68 -27.03 -8.66
C ASP A 414 -9.96 -28.04 -7.52
N GLY A 415 -9.03 -28.21 -6.57
CA GLY A 415 -9.04 -29.33 -5.60
C GLY A 415 -9.11 -28.96 -4.11
N GLY A 416 -9.54 -27.75 -3.75
CA GLY A 416 -9.52 -27.25 -2.37
C GLY A 416 -10.89 -27.11 -1.71
N ASP A 417 -11.64 -28.19 -1.52
CA ASP A 417 -12.84 -28.22 -0.64
C ASP A 417 -12.44 -28.32 0.85
N GLY A 418 -11.49 -27.50 1.27
CA GLY A 418 -11.13 -27.35 2.68
C GLY A 418 -11.78 -26.11 3.23
N GLU A 419 -12.71 -26.26 4.18
CA GLU A 419 -13.10 -25.21 5.12
C GLU A 419 -11.83 -24.63 5.77
N SER A 420 -11.27 -23.58 5.16
CA SER A 420 -10.25 -22.74 5.78
C SER A 420 -10.93 -21.43 6.13
N ASP A 421 -11.12 -21.26 7.43
CA ASP A 421 -11.57 -20.03 8.06
C ASP A 421 -10.70 -18.86 7.62
N GLY A 422 -11.25 -17.99 6.76
CA GLY A 422 -10.80 -16.60 6.55
C GLY A 422 -9.49 -16.40 5.78
N GLU A 423 -9.58 -15.66 4.66
CA GLU A 423 -8.47 -14.93 4.01
C GLU A 423 -7.34 -15.75 3.34
N SER A 424 -7.67 -16.69 2.47
CA SER A 424 -6.84 -16.98 1.28
C SER A 424 -7.69 -17.74 0.27
N ASP A 425 -8.34 -17.00 -0.64
CA ASP A 425 -8.93 -17.60 -1.83
C ASP A 425 -7.80 -18.32 -2.58
N GLY A 426 -7.97 -19.60 -2.95
CA GLY A 426 -6.91 -20.50 -3.43
C GLY A 426 -6.20 -20.12 -4.75
N SER A 427 -6.22 -18.85 -5.14
CA SER A 427 -5.44 -18.26 -6.21
C SER A 427 -4.00 -17.98 -5.76
N SER A 428 -3.05 -18.63 -6.41
CA SER A 428 -1.62 -18.29 -6.37
C SER A 428 -1.24 -17.47 -7.60
N THR A 429 -0.13 -16.74 -7.55
CA THR A 429 0.39 -16.01 -8.71
C THR A 429 1.69 -16.65 -9.19
N VAL A 430 1.80 -16.94 -10.48
CA VAL A 430 3.03 -17.39 -11.14
C VAL A 430 3.68 -16.19 -11.80
N ARG A 431 4.79 -15.74 -11.22
CA ARG A 431 5.62 -14.70 -11.80
C ARG A 431 6.75 -15.36 -12.59
N TYR A 432 6.99 -14.86 -13.79
CA TYR A 432 8.03 -15.38 -14.67
C TYR A 432 8.85 -14.26 -15.29
N ARG A 433 10.11 -14.58 -15.61
CA ARG A 433 11.02 -13.75 -16.38
C ARG A 433 11.58 -14.54 -17.55
N VAL A 434 11.46 -14.01 -18.76
CA VAL A 434 12.08 -14.57 -19.96
C VAL A 434 13.10 -13.57 -20.47
N THR A 435 14.35 -14.02 -20.56
CA THR A 435 15.46 -13.22 -21.08
C THR A 435 15.83 -13.69 -22.48
N PHE A 436 15.96 -12.75 -23.41
CA PHE A 436 16.32 -13.04 -24.81
C PHE A 436 17.28 -11.97 -25.35
N SER A 437 18.05 -12.33 -26.37
CA SER A 437 19.04 -11.47 -27.00
C SER A 437 18.67 -11.19 -28.44
N VAL A 438 18.91 -9.94 -28.87
CA VAL A 438 18.84 -9.48 -30.26
C VAL A 438 20.26 -9.16 -30.71
N ALA A 439 20.70 -9.77 -31.82
CA ALA A 439 22.06 -9.62 -32.35
C ALA A 439 22.14 -8.60 -33.48
#